data_AF-A0A2I1M1K5-F1
#
_entry.id   AF-A0A2I1M1K5-F1
#
_cell.length_a   1.000
_cell.length_b   1.000
_cell.length_c   1.000
_cell.angle_alpha   90.00
_cell.angle_beta   90.00
_cell.angle_gamma   90.00
#
_symmetry.space_group_name_H-M   'P 1'
#
loop_
_entity.id
_entity.type
_entity.pdbx_description
1 polymer ?
#
loop_
_entity_poly.entity_id
_entity_poly.type
_entity_poly.pdbx_seq_one_letter_code
_entity_poly.pdbx_strand_id
1 'polypeptide(L)'
;MIVVGFETSSRKRAFPRDWAFRRRLVLERAGFRCEYVRQDTGLPCGAKANQCDHIHPGVNGVYDDSLDNLQALCAYHHLVKSKGEGGRAAVEHRRERVRAKRYEHPAFR
;
A
#
# COMPACT_ATOMS: atom_id res chain seq x y z
N MET A 1 3.45 22.72 6.58
CA MET A 1 2.22 22.83 5.76
C MET A 1 2.08 21.59 4.89
N ILE A 2 1.11 20.74 5.22
CA ILE A 2 0.79 19.46 4.59
C ILE A 2 -0.21 19.70 3.46
N VAL A 3 -0.01 19.10 2.29
CA VAL A 3 -0.99 19.07 1.19
C VAL A 3 -1.63 17.70 1.13
N VAL A 4 -2.97 17.67 1.09
CA VAL A 4 -3.78 16.46 1.08
C VAL A 4 -3.95 16.00 -0.37
N GLY A 5 -3.25 14.94 -0.78
CA GLY A 5 -3.42 14.31 -2.09
C GLY A 5 -4.50 13.22 -2.05
N PHE A 6 -5.44 13.24 -2.99
CA PHE A 6 -6.48 12.21 -3.10
C PHE A 6 -6.06 11.12 -4.10
N GLU A 7 -6.33 9.86 -3.75
CA GLU A 7 -6.82 8.79 -4.65
C GLU A 7 -7.23 7.56 -3.78
N THR A 8 -8.52 7.55 -3.41
CA THR A 8 -9.40 6.39 -3.15
C THR A 8 -9.22 5.39 -1.99
N SER A 9 -8.53 5.70 -0.88
CA SER A 9 -8.62 4.85 0.35
C SER A 9 -8.64 5.63 1.68
N SER A 10 -9.39 5.09 2.65
CA SER A 10 -10.01 5.69 3.84
C SER A 10 -9.08 6.20 4.95
N ARG A 11 -7.84 6.58 4.66
CA ARG A 11 -6.99 7.30 5.62
C ARG A 11 -6.36 8.48 4.88
N LYS A 12 -6.88 9.69 5.11
CA LYS A 12 -6.28 10.95 4.64
C LYS A 12 -4.90 11.11 5.28
N ARG A 13 -3.91 10.41 4.75
CA ARG A 13 -2.52 10.57 5.12
C ARG A 13 -1.98 11.83 4.47
N ALA A 14 -1.26 12.60 5.26
CA ALA A 14 -0.42 13.68 4.77
C ALA A 14 0.70 13.10 3.91
N PHE A 15 0.67 13.32 2.60
CA PHE A 15 1.80 12.99 1.74
C PHE A 15 2.87 14.09 1.82
N PRO A 16 4.16 13.76 1.59
CA PRO A 16 5.20 14.75 1.38
C PRO A 16 4.82 15.72 0.24
N ARG A 17 5.29 16.98 0.30
CA ARG A 17 4.99 17.99 -0.73
C ARG A 17 5.45 17.59 -2.13
N ASP A 18 6.50 16.79 -2.20
CA ASP A 18 7.12 16.27 -3.42
C ASP A 18 6.48 14.95 -3.92
N TRP A 19 5.35 14.52 -3.34
CA TRP A 19 4.70 13.27 -3.74
C TRP A 19 4.40 13.18 -5.24
N ALA A 20 3.85 14.25 -5.83
CA ALA A 20 3.58 14.29 -7.27
C ALA A 20 4.86 14.10 -8.11
N PHE A 21 5.98 14.66 -7.67
CA PHE A 21 7.28 14.50 -8.30
C PHE A 21 7.79 13.06 -8.18
N ARG A 22 7.74 12.46 -6.97
CA ARG A 22 8.11 11.06 -6.76
C ARG A 22 7.28 10.12 -7.64
N ARG A 23 5.96 10.35 -7.70
CA ARG A 23 5.01 9.57 -8.52
C ARG A 23 5.43 9.56 -9.99
N ARG A 24 5.76 10.74 -10.51
CA ARG A 24 6.22 10.91 -11.88
C ARG A 24 7.54 10.16 -12.11
N LEU A 25 8.51 10.35 -11.21
CA LEU A 25 9.83 9.72 -11.34
C LEU A 25 9.75 8.19 -11.30
N VAL A 26 8.88 7.61 -10.46
CA VAL A 26 8.65 6.16 -10.41
C VAL A 26 8.03 5.65 -11.72
N LEU A 27 7.03 6.36 -12.27
CA LEU A 27 6.43 5.99 -13.55
C LEU A 27 7.44 6.10 -14.71
N GLU A 28 8.27 7.14 -14.73
CA GLU A 28 9.32 7.32 -15.73
C GLU A 28 10.42 6.25 -15.60
N ARG A 29 10.88 5.93 -14.38
CA ARG A 29 11.83 4.84 -14.10
C ARG A 29 11.35 3.51 -14.66
N ALA A 30 10.07 3.21 -14.47
CA ALA A 30 9.46 1.98 -14.95
C ALA A 30 9.12 2.01 -16.45
N GLY A 31 9.40 3.11 -17.17
CA GLY A 31 9.00 3.29 -18.57
C GLY A 31 7.49 3.18 -18.77
N PHE A 32 6.70 3.59 -17.76
CA PHE A 32 5.25 3.42 -17.69
C PHE A 32 4.79 1.96 -17.82
N ARG A 33 5.61 0.99 -17.38
CA ARG A 33 5.26 -0.43 -17.34
C ARG A 33 4.96 -0.87 -15.91
N CYS A 34 3.93 -1.70 -15.77
CA CYS A 34 3.53 -2.27 -14.48
C CYS A 34 4.60 -3.24 -13.99
N GLU A 35 5.17 -2.94 -12.82
CA GLU A 35 6.23 -3.71 -12.16
C GLU A 35 5.67 -4.87 -11.32
N TYR A 36 4.35 -5.00 -11.20
CA TYR A 36 3.72 -6.10 -10.45
C TYR A 36 4.12 -7.46 -11.01
N VAL A 37 4.78 -8.27 -10.18
CA VAL A 37 5.13 -9.66 -10.51
C VAL A 37 3.89 -10.53 -10.38
N ARG A 38 3.45 -11.12 -11.49
CA ARG A 38 2.26 -11.97 -11.49
C ARG A 38 2.58 -13.31 -10.83
N GLN A 39 1.63 -13.83 -10.05
CA GLN A 39 1.82 -15.09 -9.33
C GLN A 39 1.76 -16.32 -10.25
N ASP A 40 1.07 -16.21 -11.39
CA ASP A 40 0.91 -17.31 -12.34
C ASP A 40 2.11 -17.49 -13.26
N THR A 41 2.77 -16.40 -13.65
CA THR A 41 3.93 -16.45 -14.56
C THR A 41 5.27 -16.17 -13.90
N GLY A 42 5.28 -15.56 -12.70
CA GLY A 42 6.50 -15.06 -12.07
C GLY A 42 7.15 -13.88 -12.80
N LEU A 43 6.50 -13.32 -13.82
CA LEU A 43 7.00 -12.23 -14.64
C LEU A 43 6.27 -10.91 -14.33
N PRO A 44 6.93 -9.75 -14.56
CA PRO A 44 6.27 -8.47 -14.43
C PRO A 44 5.09 -8.36 -15.41
N CYS A 45 4.01 -7.74 -14.96
CA CYS A 45 2.80 -7.56 -15.76
C CYS A 45 3.05 -6.80 -17.06
N GLY A 46 3.89 -5.75 -17.04
CA GLY A 46 4.30 -5.01 -18.24
C GLY A 46 3.23 -4.11 -18.88
N ALA A 47 1.97 -4.18 -18.44
CA ALA A 47 0.88 -3.31 -18.90
C ALA A 47 1.14 -1.83 -18.56
N LYS A 48 0.44 -0.90 -19.22
CA LYS A 48 0.59 0.54 -18.96
C LYS A 48 0.33 0.87 -17.48
N ALA A 49 1.34 1.41 -16.81
CA ALA A 49 1.24 1.90 -15.45
C ALA A 49 0.78 3.36 -15.43
N ASN A 50 -0.13 3.65 -14.50
CA ASN A 50 -0.62 4.99 -14.20
C ASN A 50 -0.80 5.23 -12.70
N GLN A 51 -0.50 4.21 -11.88
CA GLN A 51 -0.56 4.25 -10.44
C GLN A 51 0.84 4.06 -9.86
N CYS A 52 1.07 4.65 -8.70
CA CYS A 52 2.28 4.48 -7.91
C CYS A 52 1.86 4.08 -6.50
N ASP A 53 2.48 3.03 -5.99
CA ASP A 53 2.15 2.45 -4.69
C ASP A 53 3.42 1.94 -4.01
N HIS A 54 3.35 1.67 -2.71
CA HIS A 54 4.48 1.17 -1.95
C HIS A 54 4.78 -0.30 -2.28
N ILE A 55 6.05 -0.72 -2.26
CA ILE A 55 6.42 -2.15 -2.35
C ILE A 55 6.10 -2.81 -1.01
N HIS A 56 6.69 -2.27 0.05
CA HIS A 56 6.43 -2.63 1.43
C HIS A 56 5.39 -1.69 2.02
N PRO A 57 4.29 -2.22 2.58
CA PRO A 57 3.29 -1.40 3.23
C PRO A 57 3.88 -0.74 4.48
N GLY A 58 3.29 0.38 4.91
CA GLY A 58 3.68 1.02 6.16
C GLY A 58 3.45 0.13 7.37
N VAL A 59 4.35 0.23 8.36
CA VAL A 59 4.28 -0.48 9.63
C VAL A 59 3.91 0.52 10.73
N ASN A 60 2.92 0.19 11.56
CA ASN A 60 2.43 1.08 12.64
C ASN A 60 2.05 2.49 12.17
N GLY A 61 1.56 2.64 10.93
CA GLY A 61 1.21 3.93 10.34
C GLY A 61 2.39 4.76 9.84
N VAL A 62 3.62 4.26 9.97
CA VAL A 62 4.83 4.84 9.39
C VAL A 62 5.07 4.20 8.02
N TYR A 63 5.23 5.02 7.00
CA TYR A 63 5.45 4.58 5.63
C TYR A 63 6.77 5.13 5.13
N ASP A 64 7.54 4.28 4.47
CA ASP A 64 8.72 4.70 3.74
C ASP A 64 8.31 5.13 2.32
N ASP A 65 8.30 6.44 2.07
CA ASP A 65 8.00 7.00 0.74
C ASP A 65 9.24 7.13 -0.15
N SER A 66 10.39 6.57 0.25
CA SER A 66 11.61 6.58 -0.57
C SER A 66 11.36 5.91 -1.91
N LEU A 67 12.03 6.40 -2.97
CA LEU A 67 11.84 5.92 -4.34
C LEU A 67 12.06 4.40 -4.48
N ASP A 68 12.94 3.84 -3.64
CA ASP A 68 13.25 2.40 -3.60
C ASP A 68 12.07 1.57 -3.07
N ASN A 69 11.21 2.14 -2.24
CA ASN A 69 10.00 1.50 -1.74
C ASN A 69 8.76 1.83 -2.57
N LEU A 70 8.89 2.48 -3.73
CA LEU A 70 7.78 2.80 -4.61
C LEU A 70 7.86 1.99 -5.91
N GLN A 71 6.71 1.57 -6.42
CA GLN A 71 6.57 0.83 -7.67
C GLN A 71 5.47 1.40 -8.57
N ALA A 72 5.65 1.23 -9.88
CA ALA A 72 4.68 1.58 -10.91
C ALA A 72 3.68 0.44 -11.14
N LEU A 73 2.39 0.73 -11.03
CA LEU A 73 1.31 -0.24 -11.18
C LEU A 73 0.29 0.21 -12.25
N CYS A 74 -0.29 -0.77 -12.95
CA CYS A 74 -1.52 -0.54 -13.69
C CYS A 74 -2.72 -0.47 -12.72
N ALA A 75 -3.80 0.18 -13.15
CA ALA A 75 -5.00 0.33 -12.33
C ALA A 75 -5.54 -0.99 -11.76
N TYR A 76 -5.48 -2.08 -12.54
CA TYR A 76 -5.92 -3.40 -12.09
C TYR A 76 -5.05 -3.95 -10.94
N HIS A 77 -3.73 -3.99 -11.10
CA HIS A 77 -2.85 -4.55 -10.07
C HIS A 77 -2.78 -3.66 -8.84
N HIS A 78 -2.92 -2.34 -9.00
CA HIS A 78 -3.10 -1.43 -7.87
C HIS A 78 -4.35 -1.78 -7.06
N LEU A 79 -5.48 -2.03 -7.72
CA LEU A 79 -6.71 -2.45 -7.04
C LEU A 79 -6.56 -3.81 -6.35
N VAL A 80 -5.92 -4.78 -7.00
CA VAL A 80 -5.64 -6.12 -6.42
C VAL A 80 -4.80 -6.00 -5.15
N LYS A 81 -3.71 -5.23 -5.20
CA LYS A 81 -2.84 -4.97 -4.06
C LYS A 81 -3.60 -4.29 -2.91
N SER A 82 -4.32 -3.22 -3.20
CA SER A 82 -5.12 -2.48 -2.21
C SER A 82 -6.15 -3.37 -1.50
N LYS A 83 -6.86 -4.23 -2.25
CA LYS A 83 -7.77 -5.23 -1.67
C LYS A 83 -7.05 -6.24 -0.78
N GLY A 84 -5.88 -6.72 -1.22
CA GLY A 84 -5.05 -7.64 -0.46
C GLY A 84 -4.58 -7.04 0.87
N GLU A 85 -4.16 -5.78 0.86
CA GLU A 85 -3.73 -5.04 2.06
C GLU A 85 -4.89 -4.79 3.01
N GLY A 86 -6.06 -4.38 2.49
CA GLY A 86 -7.28 -4.24 3.30
C GLY A 86 -7.70 -5.54 3.97
N GLY A 87 -7.60 -6.67 3.24
CA GLY A 87 -7.86 -8.01 3.79
C GLY A 87 -6.88 -8.38 4.92
N ARG A 88 -5.58 -8.15 4.73
CA ARG A 88 -4.55 -8.40 5.75
C ARG A 88 -4.79 -7.58 7.02
N ALA A 89 -5.08 -6.28 6.88
CA ALA A 89 -5.38 -5.40 8.01
C ALA A 89 -6.64 -5.85 8.77
N ALA A 90 -7.69 -6.29 8.06
CA ALA A 90 -8.90 -6.80 8.71
C ALA A 90 -8.65 -8.08 9.51
N VAL A 91 -7.78 -8.97 9.02
CA VAL A 91 -7.38 -10.20 9.73
C VAL A 91 -6.57 -9.86 10.98
N GLU A 92 -5.64 -8.91 10.88
CA GLU A 92 -4.83 -8.44 12.01
C GLU A 92 -5.71 -7.83 13.11
N HIS A 93 -6.59 -6.87 12.78
CA HIS A 93 -7.52 -6.29 13.75
C HIS A 93 -8.45 -7.33 14.39
N ARG A 94 -8.86 -8.37 13.64
CA ARG A 94 -9.61 -9.48 14.23
C ARG A 94 -8.78 -10.23 15.27
N ARG A 95 -7.50 -10.53 14.98
CA ARG A 95 -6.59 -11.21 15.93
C ARG A 95 -6.35 -10.36 17.18
N GLU A 96 -6.15 -9.05 17.02
CA GLU A 96 -6.01 -8.12 18.14
C GLU A 96 -7.25 -8.12 19.04
N ARG A 97 -8.45 -8.02 18.46
CA ARG A 97 -9.71 -8.07 19.24
C ARG A 97 -9.89 -9.39 19.99
N VAL A 98 -9.59 -10.52 19.35
CA VAL A 98 -9.64 -11.83 20.01
C VAL A 98 -8.62 -11.91 21.15
N ARG A 99 -7.40 -11.39 20.93
CA ARG A 99 -6.36 -11.32 21.96
C ARG A 99 -6.81 -10.45 23.13
N ALA A 100 -7.30 -9.25 22.89
CA ALA A 100 -7.79 -8.34 23.93
C ALA A 100 -8.90 -8.99 24.78
N LYS A 101 -9.91 -9.59 24.12
CA LYS A 101 -11.00 -10.30 24.81
C LYS A 101 -10.52 -11.44 25.69
N ARG A 102 -9.40 -12.11 25.34
CA ARG A 102 -8.80 -13.18 26.15
C ARG A 102 -8.31 -12.67 27.51
N TYR A 103 -7.72 -11.48 27.56
CA TYR A 103 -7.20 -10.87 28.78
C TYR A 103 -8.27 -10.11 29.58
N GLU A 104 -9.46 -9.88 29.01
CA GLU A 104 -10.63 -9.32 29.71
C GLU A 104 -11.46 -10.39 30.45
N HIS A 105 -11.14 -11.68 30.28
CA HIS A 105 -11.89 -12.76 30.93
C HIS A 105 -11.69 -12.71 32.46
N PRO A 106 -12.76 -12.83 33.27
CA PRO A 106 -12.69 -12.69 34.74
C PRO A 106 -11.77 -13.71 35.46
N ALA A 107 -11.25 -14.70 34.74
CA ALA A 107 -10.25 -15.64 35.25
C ALA A 107 -8.82 -15.08 35.23
N PHE A 108 -8.60 -13.92 34.59
CA PHE A 108 -7.30 -13.23 34.49
C PHE A 108 -7.33 -11.82 35.13
N ARG A 109 -8.36 -11.50 35.94
CA ARG A 109 -8.50 -10.24 36.68
C ARG A 109 -8.37 -10.47 38.18
#